data_AF-A0A0M0LS26-F1
#
_entry.id   AF-A0A0M0LS26-F1
#
_cell.length_a   1.000
_cell.length_b   1.000
_cell.length_c   1.000
_cell.angle_alpha   90.00
_cell.angle_beta   90.00
_cell.angle_gamma   90.00
#
_symmetry.space_group_name_H-M   'P 1'
#
loop_
_entity.id
_entity.type
_entity.pdbx_description
1 polymer ?
#
loop_
_entity_poly.entity_id
_entity_poly.type
_entity_poly.pdbx_seq_one_letter_code
_entity_poly.pdbx_strand_id
1 'polypeptide(L)'
;MLGMTPKLWLEALDEDHRYGSILYHYWQRWEASRTRWMFFEWLDYGRGSLIDLPIAPRRLLEESKTLYLTREELRLCEVRIERSTGRLLWCADGEPVTLPLPPIGPETETARSRCMTALIEERLTTSRRREALLREARIQVEDAIRSGAVATPEALDAVTKPLIKDGLLRALRDEYFQERGIVRPTIQDEASYQHMWERFKVRSRWTPDGELIDAKKCGPAYALPSSLLPSLSWADVLAAIGHEEGSGMPRGRMDTADERLRPNKPGKGGIFVIDMFGTMHAAHKVSGALHHSSLTSGHCCRFAGSITVEAGRVRKVSPHSGHYVPTQAEYEALLKCWRQDGLDLSCAEIGQLVKEKRPA
;
A
#
# COMPACT_ATOMS: atom_id res chain seq x y z
N MET A 1 19.29 -18.54 8.09
CA MET A 1 18.47 -17.47 7.49
C MET A 1 17.89 -16.66 8.66
N LEU A 2 18.06 -15.33 8.67
CA LEU A 2 18.08 -14.38 9.82
C LEU A 2 16.85 -14.30 10.78
N GLY A 3 16.07 -15.35 11.00
CA GLY A 3 14.90 -15.32 11.91
C GLY A 3 13.76 -14.39 11.47
N MET A 4 13.88 -13.74 10.31
CA MET A 4 12.86 -12.90 9.71
C MET A 4 11.84 -13.74 8.94
N THR A 5 10.56 -13.41 9.08
CA THR A 5 9.49 -14.07 8.30
C THR A 5 9.60 -13.74 6.80
N PRO A 6 9.07 -14.59 5.89
CA PRO A 6 9.13 -14.34 4.46
C PRO A 6 8.58 -12.97 4.01
N LYS A 7 7.56 -12.48 4.70
CA LYS A 7 6.95 -11.17 4.43
C LYS A 7 7.94 -10.02 4.62
N LEU A 8 8.82 -10.12 5.61
CA LEU A 8 9.72 -9.03 5.98
C LEU A 8 10.86 -8.87 4.96
N TRP A 9 11.43 -9.97 4.45
CA TRP A 9 12.46 -9.85 3.41
C TRP A 9 11.88 -9.37 2.09
N LEU A 10 10.65 -9.77 1.75
CA LEU A 10 9.97 -9.30 0.54
C LEU A 10 9.82 -7.78 0.54
N GLU A 11 9.40 -7.21 1.67
CA GLU A 11 9.25 -5.76 1.81
C GLU A 11 10.59 -5.02 1.79
N ALA A 12 11.64 -5.60 2.39
CA ALA A 12 12.97 -4.99 2.46
C ALA A 12 13.74 -5.02 1.14
N LEU A 13 13.50 -6.02 0.28
CA LEU A 13 14.18 -6.18 -1.01
C LEU A 13 13.41 -5.58 -2.19
N ASP A 14 12.15 -5.19 -2.01
CA ASP A 14 11.34 -4.63 -3.08
C ASP A 14 11.67 -3.16 -3.34
N GLU A 15 12.23 -2.87 -4.50
CA GLU A 15 12.53 -1.51 -4.96
C GLU A 15 11.27 -0.64 -5.11
N ASP A 16 10.12 -1.29 -5.34
CA ASP A 16 8.81 -0.64 -5.42
C ASP A 16 8.16 -0.38 -4.05
N HIS A 17 8.79 -0.88 -2.98
CA HIS A 17 8.38 -0.74 -1.58
C HIS A 17 6.93 -1.20 -1.31
N ARG A 18 6.46 -2.25 -1.99
CA ARG A 18 5.13 -2.83 -1.77
C ARG A 18 5.08 -3.61 -0.47
N TYR A 19 3.89 -3.72 0.11
CA TYR A 19 3.74 -4.38 1.41
C TYR A 19 4.02 -5.88 1.33
N GLY A 20 4.91 -6.35 2.21
CA GLY A 20 5.30 -7.75 2.28
C GLY A 20 4.12 -8.69 2.52
N SER A 21 3.11 -8.23 3.26
CA SER A 21 1.89 -8.99 3.51
C SER A 21 1.07 -9.30 2.24
N ILE A 22 1.09 -8.42 1.24
CA ILE A 22 0.41 -8.61 -0.04
C ILE A 22 1.35 -9.35 -1.01
N LEU A 23 2.62 -8.94 -1.09
CA LEU A 23 3.65 -9.61 -1.89
C LEU A 23 3.72 -11.10 -1.61
N TYR A 24 3.55 -11.51 -0.35
CA TYR A 24 3.60 -12.90 0.05
C TYR A 24 2.61 -13.80 -0.69
N HIS A 25 1.40 -13.32 -1.00
CA HIS A 25 0.43 -14.09 -1.80
C HIS A 25 0.94 -14.37 -3.21
N TYR A 26 1.60 -13.39 -3.83
CA TYR A 26 2.23 -13.53 -5.14
C TYR A 26 3.50 -14.37 -5.08
N TRP A 27 4.27 -14.26 -4.00
CA TRP A 27 5.46 -15.07 -3.77
C TRP A 27 5.11 -16.55 -3.65
N GLN A 28 4.04 -16.90 -2.94
CA GLN A 28 3.55 -18.29 -2.88
C GLN A 28 3.22 -18.83 -4.28
N ARG A 29 2.73 -17.97 -5.18
CA ARG A 29 2.45 -18.35 -6.57
C ARG A 29 3.72 -18.52 -7.39
N TRP A 30 4.70 -17.64 -7.21
CA TRP A 30 6.01 -17.75 -7.82
C TRP A 30 6.74 -19.03 -7.38
N GLU A 31 6.75 -19.32 -6.08
CA GLU A 31 7.37 -20.52 -5.50
C GLU A 31 6.75 -21.81 -6.05
N ALA A 32 5.44 -21.80 -6.30
CA ALA A 32 4.74 -22.94 -6.88
C ALA A 32 4.92 -23.05 -8.42
N SER A 33 5.48 -22.04 -9.08
CA SER A 33 5.75 -22.06 -10.52
C SER A 33 7.11 -22.68 -10.85
N ARG A 34 7.32 -23.15 -12.08
CA ARG A 34 8.63 -23.67 -12.53
C ARG A 34 9.47 -22.60 -13.23
N THR A 35 9.16 -21.32 -12.99
CA THR A 35 9.92 -20.21 -13.56
C THR A 35 11.36 -20.23 -13.05
N ARG A 36 12.29 -19.78 -13.89
CA ARG A 36 13.69 -19.56 -13.51
C ARG A 36 13.99 -18.09 -13.20
N TRP A 37 12.99 -17.22 -13.36
CA TRP A 37 13.11 -15.79 -13.13
C TRP A 37 13.08 -15.50 -11.64
N MET A 38 13.83 -14.47 -11.22
CA MET A 38 13.73 -13.97 -9.85
C MET A 38 12.32 -13.44 -9.58
N PHE A 39 11.91 -13.46 -8.31
CA PHE A 39 10.52 -13.16 -7.94
C PHE A 39 10.01 -11.81 -8.49
N PHE A 40 10.74 -10.72 -8.27
CA PHE A 40 10.34 -9.39 -8.73
C PHE A 40 10.36 -9.28 -10.26
N GLU A 41 11.36 -9.84 -10.92
CA GLU A 41 11.42 -9.88 -12.38
C GLU A 41 10.21 -10.63 -12.97
N TRP A 42 9.87 -11.78 -12.38
CA TRP A 42 8.71 -12.56 -12.76
C TRP A 42 7.40 -11.81 -12.51
N LEU A 43 7.31 -11.13 -11.36
CA LEU A 43 6.11 -10.43 -10.89
C LEU A 43 5.80 -9.20 -11.73
N ASP A 44 6.81 -8.48 -12.19
CA ASP A 44 6.66 -7.15 -12.80
C ASP A 44 6.87 -7.16 -14.32
N TYR A 45 7.74 -8.04 -14.81
CA TYR A 45 8.11 -8.10 -16.23
C TYR A 45 7.82 -9.46 -16.88
N GLY A 46 7.73 -10.51 -16.06
CA GLY A 46 7.49 -11.88 -16.50
C GLY A 46 6.01 -12.29 -16.47
N ARG A 47 5.76 -13.59 -16.34
CA ARG A 47 4.40 -14.16 -16.34
C ARG A 47 3.56 -13.71 -15.14
N GLY A 48 4.18 -13.42 -14.01
CA GLY A 48 3.51 -12.93 -12.80
C GLY A 48 2.84 -11.57 -13.01
N SER A 49 3.29 -10.79 -13.99
CA SER A 49 2.70 -9.49 -14.29
C SER A 49 1.31 -9.57 -14.93
N LEU A 50 0.81 -10.76 -15.30
CA LEU A 50 -0.59 -10.99 -15.69
C LEU A 50 -1.46 -11.54 -14.57
N ILE A 51 -0.85 -11.97 -13.47
CA ILE A 51 -1.57 -12.67 -12.41
C ILE A 51 -2.36 -11.67 -11.59
N ASP A 52 -3.62 -12.01 -11.36
CA ASP A 52 -4.50 -11.41 -10.39
C ASP A 52 -4.94 -12.50 -9.40
N LEU A 53 -5.14 -12.14 -8.13
CA LEU A 53 -5.45 -13.12 -7.08
C LEU A 53 -6.76 -12.74 -6.40
N PRO A 54 -7.73 -13.67 -6.22
CA PRO A 54 -9.04 -13.38 -5.62
C PRO A 54 -8.98 -12.70 -4.24
N ILE A 55 -8.00 -13.08 -3.41
CA ILE A 55 -7.84 -12.53 -2.05
C ILE A 55 -6.87 -11.35 -1.97
N ALA A 56 -6.18 -11.04 -3.07
CA ALA A 56 -5.15 -10.01 -3.15
C ALA A 56 -5.11 -9.39 -4.56
N PRO A 57 -6.11 -8.58 -4.93
CA PRO A 57 -6.20 -7.98 -6.26
C PRO A 57 -4.88 -7.31 -6.67
N ARG A 58 -4.50 -7.40 -7.94
CA ARG A 58 -3.23 -6.82 -8.41
C ARG A 58 -3.16 -5.32 -8.18
N ARG A 59 -4.30 -4.61 -8.29
CA ARG A 59 -4.41 -3.20 -7.92
C ARG A 59 -4.04 -2.95 -6.45
N LEU A 60 -4.50 -3.80 -5.52
CA LEU A 60 -4.15 -3.67 -4.10
C LEU A 60 -2.63 -3.76 -3.90
N LEU A 61 -1.96 -4.69 -4.58
CA LEU A 61 -0.50 -4.82 -4.54
C LEU A 61 0.20 -3.57 -5.07
N GLU A 62 -0.21 -3.10 -6.26
CA GLU A 62 0.43 -1.96 -6.94
C GLU A 62 0.20 -0.62 -6.22
N GLU A 63 -0.92 -0.47 -5.52
CA GLU A 63 -1.27 0.75 -4.78
C GLU A 63 -0.83 0.72 -3.31
N SER A 64 -0.45 -0.44 -2.75
CA SER A 64 0.03 -0.55 -1.37
C SER A 64 1.54 -0.41 -1.30
N LYS A 65 2.04 0.77 -1.66
CA LYS A 65 3.46 1.13 -1.68
C LYS A 65 3.81 2.09 -0.55
N THR A 66 4.86 1.79 0.21
CA THR A 66 5.36 2.71 1.23
C THR A 66 6.10 3.87 0.58
N LEU A 67 5.75 5.10 0.93
CA LEU A 67 6.53 6.30 0.65
C LEU A 67 7.78 6.28 1.54
N TYR A 68 8.96 6.08 0.97
CA TYR A 68 10.21 6.31 1.69
C TYR A 68 10.60 7.77 1.54
N LEU A 69 10.72 8.45 2.68
CA LEU A 69 11.07 9.86 2.70
C LEU A 69 12.55 10.03 2.42
N THR A 70 12.91 11.06 1.67
CA THR A 70 14.31 11.50 1.52
C THR A 70 14.85 12.07 2.84
N ARG A 71 16.16 12.30 2.92
CA ARG A 71 16.78 12.91 4.11
C ARG A 71 16.21 14.30 4.40
N GLU A 72 15.93 15.08 3.35
CA GLU A 72 15.35 16.41 3.44
C GLU A 72 13.90 16.34 3.90
N GLU A 73 13.11 15.41 3.38
CA GLU A 73 11.71 15.19 3.77
C GLU A 73 11.58 14.65 5.19
N LEU A 74 12.53 13.81 5.66
CA LEU A 74 12.55 13.31 7.03
C LEU A 74 12.61 14.44 8.07
N ARG A 75 13.21 15.59 7.74
CA ARG A 75 13.24 16.78 8.62
C ARG A 75 11.84 17.30 8.95
N LEU A 76 10.86 17.07 8.06
CA LEU A 76 9.46 17.38 8.35
C LEU A 76 8.89 16.48 9.45
N CYS A 77 9.45 15.31 9.69
CA CYS A 77 8.98 14.36 10.70
C CYS A 77 9.81 14.38 11.99
N GLU A 78 10.95 15.08 12.01
CA GLU A 78 11.81 15.18 13.20
C GLU A 78 11.09 15.85 14.38
N VAL A 79 11.24 15.24 15.55
CA VAL A 79 10.66 15.70 16.82
C VAL A 79 11.75 15.93 17.85
N ARG A 80 11.64 17.03 18.58
CA ARG A 80 12.50 17.36 19.73
C ARG A 80 11.69 17.51 21.01
N ILE A 81 12.35 17.25 22.13
CA ILE A 81 11.81 17.48 23.48
C ILE A 81 12.17 18.90 23.91
N GLU A 82 11.17 19.70 24.27
CA GLU A 82 11.37 21.00 24.90
C GLU A 82 11.51 20.83 26.42
N ARG A 83 12.77 20.90 26.92
CA ARG A 83 13.11 20.65 28.34
C ARG A 83 12.35 21.53 29.34
N SER A 84 12.02 22.76 28.98
CA SER A 84 11.35 23.72 29.89
C SER A 84 9.88 23.38 30.15
N THR A 85 9.20 22.78 29.17
CA THR A 85 7.76 22.49 29.23
C THR A 85 7.44 21.00 29.25
N GLY A 86 8.43 20.17 28.89
CA GLY A 86 8.28 18.74 28.68
C GLY A 86 7.41 18.36 27.50
N ARG A 87 7.28 19.24 26.49
CA ARG A 87 6.48 19.00 25.28
C ARG A 87 7.32 18.49 24.12
N LEU A 88 6.66 17.78 23.21
CA LEU A 88 7.18 17.43 21.89
C LEU A 88 6.88 18.56 20.91
N LEU A 89 7.92 19.04 20.22
CA LEU A 89 7.82 20.03 19.16
C LEU A 89 8.38 19.46 17.86
N TRP A 90 7.79 19.85 16.73
CA TRP A 90 8.39 19.58 15.43
C TRP A 90 9.69 20.37 15.27
N CYS A 91 10.74 19.74 14.77
CA CYS A 91 12.00 20.45 14.51
C CYS A 91 11.85 21.47 13.37
N ALA A 92 11.00 21.19 12.38
CA ALA A 92 10.88 21.98 11.16
C ALA A 92 10.29 23.39 11.39
N ASP A 93 9.28 23.54 12.24
CA ASP A 93 8.57 24.80 12.47
C ASP A 93 8.47 25.18 13.96
N GLY A 94 8.89 24.31 14.89
CA GLY A 94 8.81 24.56 16.32
C GLY A 94 7.40 24.40 16.91
N GLU A 95 6.42 24.05 16.09
CA GLU A 95 5.03 23.91 16.54
C GLU A 95 4.85 22.67 17.43
N PRO A 96 3.92 22.72 18.42
CA PRO A 96 3.63 21.57 19.24
C PRO A 96 3.08 20.39 18.44
N VAL A 97 3.65 19.21 18.67
CA VAL A 97 3.23 17.98 17.98
C VAL A 97 1.77 17.65 18.33
N THR A 98 0.94 17.42 17.33
CA THR A 98 -0.41 16.88 17.51
C THR A 98 -0.58 15.67 16.60
N LEU A 99 -0.82 14.50 17.20
CA LEU A 99 -0.98 13.22 16.52
C LEU A 99 -2.05 12.36 17.23
N PRO A 100 -3.03 11.78 16.52
CA PRO A 100 -3.27 11.91 15.08
C PRO A 100 -3.55 13.37 14.67
N LEU A 101 -3.31 13.69 13.40
CA LEU A 101 -3.55 15.05 12.90
C LEU A 101 -5.04 15.40 13.07
N PRO A 102 -5.37 16.64 13.47
CA PRO A 102 -6.76 17.08 13.44
C PRO A 102 -7.28 17.11 12.00
N PRO A 103 -8.60 17.22 11.78
CA PRO A 103 -9.14 17.56 10.47
C PRO A 103 -8.40 18.78 9.91
N ILE A 104 -7.92 18.67 8.67
CA ILE A 104 -7.19 19.76 8.01
C ILE A 104 -8.21 20.87 7.72
N GLY A 105 -7.98 22.03 8.28
CA GLY A 105 -8.67 23.27 7.97
C GLY A 105 -7.67 24.43 7.88
N PRO A 106 -8.07 25.59 7.34
CA PRO A 106 -7.17 26.73 7.15
C PRO A 106 -6.49 27.21 8.44
N GLU A 107 -7.11 26.96 9.60
CA GLU A 107 -6.56 27.35 10.92
C GLU A 107 -5.56 26.34 11.50
N THR A 108 -5.54 25.09 11.01
CA THR A 108 -4.65 24.02 11.53
C THR A 108 -3.49 23.71 10.58
N GLU A 109 -3.42 24.39 9.44
CA GLU A 109 -2.46 24.11 8.38
C GLU A 109 -1.17 24.93 8.54
N THR A 110 -0.04 24.23 8.74
CA THR A 110 1.30 24.83 8.77
C THR A 110 2.03 24.59 7.44
N ALA A 111 3.13 25.31 7.19
CA ALA A 111 3.97 25.05 6.02
C ALA A 111 4.48 23.59 6.01
N ARG A 112 4.85 23.06 7.18
CA ARG A 112 5.24 21.66 7.36
C ARG A 112 4.11 20.71 7.00
N SER A 113 2.89 20.94 7.51
CA SER A 113 1.76 20.05 7.21
C SER A 113 1.39 20.07 5.72
N ARG A 114 1.46 21.23 5.05
CA ARG A 114 1.28 21.32 3.58
C ARG A 114 2.28 20.46 2.83
N CYS A 115 3.57 20.56 3.15
CA CYS A 115 4.60 19.75 2.50
C CYS A 115 4.36 18.25 2.71
N MET A 116 4.03 17.83 3.94
CA MET A 116 3.71 16.42 4.22
C MET A 116 2.47 15.94 3.47
N THR A 117 1.42 16.75 3.40
CA THR A 117 0.20 16.43 2.64
C THR A 117 0.53 16.27 1.16
N ALA A 118 1.29 17.19 0.56
CA ALA A 118 1.67 17.12 -0.84
C ALA A 118 2.41 15.82 -1.20
N LEU A 119 3.37 15.38 -0.37
CA LEU A 119 4.10 14.12 -0.57
C LEU A 119 3.18 12.90 -0.54
N ILE A 120 2.20 12.90 0.38
CA ILE A 120 1.23 11.82 0.50
C ILE A 120 0.24 11.85 -0.68
N GLU A 121 -0.21 13.03 -1.11
CA GLU A 121 -1.11 13.17 -2.25
C GLU A 121 -0.46 12.73 -3.57
N GLU A 122 0.80 13.08 -3.78
CA GLU A 122 1.58 12.58 -4.92
C GLU A 122 1.57 11.05 -4.94
N ARG A 123 1.82 10.41 -3.79
CA ARG A 123 1.76 8.95 -3.64
C ARG A 123 0.39 8.36 -3.95
N LEU A 124 -0.70 9.07 -3.65
CA LEU A 124 -2.08 8.61 -3.83
C LEU A 124 -2.67 8.96 -5.21
N THR A 125 -1.96 9.70 -6.06
CA THR A 125 -2.46 10.19 -7.36
C THR A 125 -2.92 9.04 -8.26
N THR A 126 -2.14 7.95 -8.35
CA THR A 126 -2.52 6.77 -9.14
C THR A 126 -3.78 6.08 -8.59
N SER A 127 -3.90 6.00 -7.25
CA SER A 127 -5.09 5.40 -6.61
C SER A 127 -6.34 6.22 -6.95
N ARG A 128 -6.29 7.55 -6.83
CA ARG A 128 -7.42 8.45 -7.18
C ARG A 128 -7.84 8.31 -8.65
N ARG A 129 -6.87 8.25 -9.57
CA ARG A 129 -7.16 8.06 -11.00
C ARG A 129 -7.89 6.73 -11.26
N ARG A 130 -7.40 5.64 -10.69
CA ARG A 130 -8.01 4.29 -10.81
C ARG A 130 -9.40 4.24 -10.20
N GLU A 131 -9.59 4.85 -9.03
CA GLU A 131 -10.89 4.96 -8.37
C GLU A 131 -11.91 5.72 -9.22
N ALA A 132 -11.51 6.82 -9.86
CA ALA A 132 -12.38 7.57 -10.75
C ALA A 132 -12.81 6.74 -11.96
N LEU A 133 -11.87 6.04 -12.60
CA LEU A 133 -12.14 5.15 -13.73
C LEU A 133 -13.10 4.01 -13.37
N LEU A 134 -12.87 3.35 -12.22
CA LEU A 134 -13.73 2.26 -11.74
C LEU A 134 -15.14 2.75 -11.45
N ARG A 135 -15.28 3.91 -10.79
CA ARG A 135 -16.58 4.51 -10.48
C ARG A 135 -17.36 4.84 -11.75
N GLU A 136 -16.70 5.47 -12.72
CA GLU A 136 -17.33 5.83 -14.00
C GLU A 136 -17.78 4.58 -14.77
N ALA A 137 -16.89 3.59 -14.93
CA ALA A 137 -17.22 2.35 -15.60
C ALA A 137 -18.34 1.58 -14.90
N ARG A 138 -18.33 1.54 -13.57
CA ARG A 138 -19.41 0.93 -12.77
C ARG A 138 -20.76 1.54 -13.12
N ILE A 139 -20.87 2.87 -13.12
CA ILE A 139 -22.11 3.58 -13.46
C ILE A 139 -22.57 3.20 -14.87
N GLN A 140 -21.67 3.25 -15.86
CA GLN A 140 -22.00 2.90 -17.24
C GLN A 140 -22.49 1.45 -17.39
N VAL A 141 -21.83 0.50 -16.72
CA VAL A 141 -22.19 -0.94 -16.76
C VAL A 141 -23.52 -1.19 -16.04
N GLU A 142 -23.73 -0.58 -14.89
CA GLU A 142 -24.99 -0.71 -14.13
C GLU A 142 -26.18 -0.12 -14.90
N ASP A 143 -26.00 1.02 -15.57
CA ASP A 143 -27.02 1.61 -16.43
C ASP A 143 -27.29 0.78 -17.70
N ALA A 144 -26.24 0.19 -18.31
CA ALA A 144 -26.39 -0.74 -19.43
C ALA A 144 -27.18 -1.99 -19.04
N ILE A 145 -26.91 -2.58 -17.86
CA ILE A 145 -27.67 -3.71 -17.32
C ILE A 145 -29.12 -3.30 -17.07
N ARG A 146 -29.36 -2.15 -16.43
CA ARG A 146 -30.71 -1.66 -16.09
C ARG A 146 -31.55 -1.38 -17.34
N SER A 147 -30.94 -0.88 -18.41
CA SER A 147 -31.60 -0.59 -19.68
C SER A 147 -31.73 -1.81 -20.61
N GLY A 148 -31.12 -2.94 -20.27
CA GLY A 148 -31.09 -4.13 -21.13
C GLY A 148 -30.23 -3.96 -22.38
N ALA A 149 -29.25 -3.03 -22.36
CA ALA A 149 -28.35 -2.80 -23.48
C ALA A 149 -27.50 -4.05 -23.77
N VAL A 150 -27.35 -4.38 -25.05
CA VAL A 150 -26.52 -5.51 -25.48
C VAL A 150 -25.04 -5.17 -25.28
N ALA A 151 -24.28 -6.10 -24.70
CA ALA A 151 -22.84 -5.99 -24.53
C ALA A 151 -22.11 -6.26 -25.85
N THR A 152 -22.21 -5.34 -26.83
CA THR A 152 -21.46 -5.49 -28.08
C THR A 152 -19.95 -5.33 -27.85
N PRO A 153 -19.08 -5.91 -28.69
CA PRO A 153 -17.63 -5.72 -28.56
C PRO A 153 -17.22 -4.25 -28.50
N GLU A 154 -17.88 -3.37 -29.26
CA GLU A 154 -17.61 -1.93 -29.28
C GLU A 154 -18.00 -1.26 -27.95
N ALA A 155 -19.16 -1.63 -27.40
CA ALA A 155 -19.61 -1.10 -26.11
C ALA A 155 -18.71 -1.57 -24.96
N LEU A 156 -18.31 -2.85 -24.98
CA LEU A 156 -17.36 -3.41 -24.03
C LEU A 156 -15.99 -2.77 -24.15
N ASP A 157 -15.46 -2.57 -25.36
CA ASP A 157 -14.17 -1.87 -25.57
C ASP A 157 -14.24 -0.43 -25.05
N ALA A 158 -15.32 0.30 -25.34
CA ALA A 158 -15.51 1.68 -24.88
C ALA A 158 -15.42 1.80 -23.35
N VAL A 159 -16.02 0.87 -22.61
CA VAL A 159 -15.99 0.85 -21.15
C VAL A 159 -14.65 0.34 -20.62
N THR A 160 -14.13 -0.77 -21.14
CA THR A 160 -13.02 -1.50 -20.50
C THR A 160 -11.64 -0.96 -20.88
N LYS A 161 -11.47 -0.36 -22.06
CA LYS A 161 -10.17 0.09 -22.58
C LYS A 161 -9.47 1.13 -21.70
N PRO A 162 -10.14 2.17 -21.16
CA PRO A 162 -9.50 3.09 -20.22
C PRO A 162 -8.96 2.40 -18.96
N LEU A 163 -9.72 1.44 -18.43
CA LEU A 163 -9.35 0.67 -17.23
C LEU A 163 -8.13 -0.22 -17.50
N ILE A 164 -8.16 -0.93 -18.63
CA ILE A 164 -7.06 -1.80 -19.06
C ILE A 164 -5.77 -1.00 -19.29
N LYS A 165 -5.87 0.20 -19.88
CA LYS A 165 -4.72 1.10 -20.05
C LYS A 165 -4.09 1.50 -18.71
N ASP A 166 -4.87 1.49 -17.63
CA ASP A 166 -4.39 1.75 -16.27
C ASP A 166 -4.00 0.48 -15.49
N GLY A 167 -4.02 -0.69 -16.12
CA GLY A 167 -3.62 -1.96 -15.50
C GLY A 167 -4.72 -2.63 -14.67
N LEU A 168 -5.97 -2.19 -14.81
CA LEU A 168 -7.15 -2.75 -14.13
C LEU A 168 -7.83 -3.82 -15.00
N LEU A 169 -8.75 -4.58 -14.39
CA LEU A 169 -9.54 -5.65 -14.99
C LEU A 169 -8.67 -6.83 -15.45
N ARG A 170 -7.70 -7.23 -14.63
CA ARG A 170 -6.82 -8.37 -14.98
C ARG A 170 -7.55 -9.69 -14.89
N ALA A 171 -8.48 -9.84 -13.93
CA ALA A 171 -9.37 -10.99 -13.82
C ALA A 171 -10.14 -11.33 -15.13
N LEU A 172 -10.52 -10.33 -15.94
CA LEU A 172 -11.19 -10.59 -17.23
C LEU A 172 -10.30 -11.33 -18.24
N ARG A 173 -8.98 -11.30 -18.07
CA ARG A 173 -7.99 -11.88 -19.00
C ARG A 173 -7.43 -13.20 -18.50
N ASP A 174 -8.01 -13.74 -17.43
CA ASP A 174 -7.49 -14.89 -16.73
C ASP A 174 -8.57 -15.95 -16.57
N GLU A 175 -8.63 -16.87 -17.54
CA GLU A 175 -9.59 -17.99 -17.57
C GLU A 175 -9.49 -18.88 -16.31
N TYR A 176 -8.36 -18.83 -15.60
CA TYR A 176 -8.07 -19.64 -14.41
C TYR A 176 -8.14 -18.84 -13.10
N PHE A 177 -8.67 -17.61 -13.13
CA PHE A 177 -8.64 -16.67 -12.01
C PHE A 177 -9.11 -17.29 -10.67
N GLN A 178 -10.21 -18.05 -10.70
CA GLN A 178 -10.76 -18.70 -9.50
C GLN A 178 -9.85 -19.79 -8.94
N GLU A 179 -9.16 -20.54 -9.81
CA GLU A 179 -8.33 -21.69 -9.44
C GLU A 179 -7.00 -21.25 -8.81
N ARG A 180 -6.52 -20.05 -9.14
CA ARG A 180 -5.25 -19.51 -8.63
C ARG A 180 -5.20 -19.32 -7.11
N GLY A 181 -6.35 -19.13 -6.47
CA GLY A 181 -6.45 -18.97 -5.02
C GLY A 181 -6.34 -20.28 -4.23
N ILE A 182 -6.43 -21.44 -4.89
CA ILE A 182 -6.70 -22.72 -4.23
C ILE A 182 -5.63 -23.78 -4.57
N VAL A 183 -5.12 -23.82 -5.82
CA VAL A 183 -4.35 -24.96 -6.33
C VAL A 183 -2.95 -24.55 -6.78
N ARG A 184 -1.92 -25.35 -6.43
CA ARG A 184 -0.55 -25.19 -6.98
C ARG A 184 -0.59 -25.45 -8.50
N PRO A 185 0.07 -24.63 -9.33
CA PRO A 185 0.01 -24.83 -10.77
C PRO A 185 0.61 -26.18 -11.19
N THR A 186 -0.12 -26.91 -12.01
CA THR A 186 0.34 -28.12 -12.68
C THR A 186 1.21 -27.78 -13.90
N ILE A 187 1.86 -28.77 -14.50
CA ILE A 187 2.62 -28.59 -15.76
C ILE A 187 1.70 -28.10 -16.89
N GLN A 188 0.44 -28.54 -16.90
CA GLN A 188 -0.55 -28.13 -17.90
C GLN A 188 -0.93 -26.66 -17.75
N ASP A 189 -1.10 -26.20 -16.51
CA ASP A 189 -1.38 -24.78 -16.21
C ASP A 189 -0.26 -23.87 -16.71
N GLU A 190 0.99 -24.37 -16.67
CA GLU A 190 2.15 -23.61 -17.10
C GLU A 190 2.20 -23.40 -18.63
N ALA A 191 1.73 -24.37 -19.41
CA ALA A 191 1.55 -24.23 -20.85
C ALA A 191 0.41 -23.25 -21.19
N SER A 192 -0.71 -23.34 -20.46
CA SER A 192 -1.80 -22.36 -20.56
C SER A 192 -1.33 -20.94 -20.20
N TYR A 193 -0.46 -20.79 -19.20
CA TYR A 193 0.12 -19.49 -18.84
C TYR A 193 1.04 -18.94 -19.91
N GLN A 194 1.84 -19.78 -20.56
CA GLN A 194 2.65 -19.34 -21.68
C GLN A 194 1.78 -18.86 -22.84
N HIS A 195 0.70 -19.58 -23.13
CA HIS A 195 -0.24 -19.20 -24.19
C HIS A 195 -0.96 -17.89 -23.89
N MET A 196 -1.50 -17.72 -22.68
CA MET A 196 -2.10 -16.45 -22.24
C MET A 196 -1.08 -15.31 -22.30
N TRP A 197 0.12 -15.52 -21.75
CA TRP A 197 1.15 -14.47 -21.72
C TRP A 197 1.55 -13.97 -23.10
N GLU A 198 1.72 -14.84 -24.09
CA GLU A 198 1.98 -14.40 -25.47
C GLU A 198 0.76 -13.71 -26.11
N ARG A 199 -0.47 -14.16 -25.80
CA ARG A 199 -1.70 -13.62 -26.38
C ARG A 199 -2.04 -12.21 -25.94
N PHE A 200 -1.79 -11.88 -24.67
CA PHE A 200 -2.20 -10.60 -24.09
C PHE A 200 -1.07 -9.55 -24.08
N LYS A 201 0.19 -9.96 -24.20
CA LYS A 201 1.37 -9.07 -24.10
C LYS A 201 1.52 -8.17 -25.32
N VAL A 202 1.49 -6.87 -25.10
CA VAL A 202 1.93 -5.84 -26.04
C VAL A 202 3.41 -5.54 -25.75
N ARG A 203 4.26 -5.70 -26.76
CA ARG A 203 5.73 -5.62 -26.63
C ARG A 203 6.29 -4.19 -26.50
N SER A 204 5.43 -3.17 -26.60
CA SER A 204 5.80 -1.76 -26.50
C SER A 204 4.59 -0.89 -26.11
N ARG A 205 4.77 0.13 -25.26
CA ARG A 205 3.72 1.07 -24.84
C ARG A 205 4.12 2.51 -25.17
N TRP A 206 3.16 3.31 -25.61
CA TRP A 206 3.32 4.76 -25.76
C TRP A 206 3.08 5.48 -24.41
N THR A 207 3.97 6.38 -24.02
CA THR A 207 3.77 7.27 -22.87
C THR A 207 2.69 8.32 -23.17
N PRO A 208 2.15 8.99 -22.13
CA PRO A 208 1.31 10.17 -22.32
C PRO A 208 1.96 11.26 -23.19
N ASP A 209 3.31 11.34 -23.17
CA ASP A 209 4.11 12.30 -23.92
C ASP A 209 4.50 11.83 -25.34
N GLY A 210 4.03 10.65 -25.76
CA GLY A 210 4.23 10.15 -27.12
C GLY A 210 5.54 9.40 -27.37
N GLU A 211 6.25 8.96 -26.34
CA GLU A 211 7.44 8.11 -26.47
C GLU A 211 7.08 6.62 -26.46
N LEU A 212 7.68 5.84 -27.37
CA LEU A 212 7.55 4.39 -27.39
C LEU A 212 8.58 3.77 -26.43
N ILE A 213 8.12 3.23 -25.29
CA ILE A 213 9.01 2.57 -24.34
C ILE A 213 8.97 1.04 -24.51
N ASP A 214 10.15 0.43 -24.54
CA ASP A 214 10.35 -1.03 -24.52
C ASP A 214 9.75 -1.63 -23.24
N ALA A 215 9.01 -2.74 -23.37
CA ALA A 215 8.42 -3.50 -22.28
C ALA A 215 9.43 -3.90 -21.18
N LYS A 216 10.75 -3.89 -21.46
CA LYS A 216 11.80 -4.08 -20.45
C LYS A 216 11.87 -2.99 -19.38
N LYS A 217 11.38 -1.77 -19.64
CA LYS A 217 11.44 -0.63 -18.69
C LYS A 217 10.11 -0.32 -18.00
N CYS A 218 8.98 -0.72 -18.58
CA CYS A 218 7.64 -0.31 -18.10
C CYS A 218 6.70 -1.48 -17.76
N GLY A 219 7.18 -2.71 -17.86
CA GLY A 219 6.32 -3.89 -17.82
C GLY A 219 5.50 -4.05 -19.12
N PRO A 220 4.96 -5.24 -19.37
CA PRO A 220 4.08 -5.50 -20.51
C PRO A 220 2.80 -4.65 -20.45
N ALA A 221 2.42 -4.07 -21.59
CA ALA A 221 1.08 -3.53 -21.79
C ALA A 221 0.13 -4.64 -22.24
N TYR A 222 -1.17 -4.48 -21.99
CA TYR A 222 -2.15 -5.52 -22.22
C TYR A 222 -3.40 -4.96 -22.87
N ALA A 223 -4.04 -5.75 -23.73
CA ALA A 223 -5.36 -5.45 -24.30
C ALA A 223 -6.31 -6.64 -24.05
N LEU A 224 -7.62 -6.40 -24.10
CA LEU A 224 -8.57 -7.51 -24.29
C LEU A 224 -8.47 -7.96 -25.76
N PRO A 225 -8.21 -9.25 -26.04
CA PRO A 225 -8.20 -9.77 -27.39
C PRO A 225 -9.60 -9.61 -27.98
N SER A 226 -9.69 -9.16 -29.22
CA SER A 226 -10.97 -9.00 -29.93
C SER A 226 -11.79 -10.31 -29.98
N SER A 227 -11.13 -11.45 -29.83
CA SER A 227 -11.75 -12.78 -29.72
C SER A 227 -12.46 -13.07 -28.39
N LEU A 228 -12.10 -12.36 -27.32
CA LEU A 228 -12.68 -12.55 -25.97
C LEU A 228 -13.89 -11.64 -25.74
N LEU A 229 -13.92 -10.48 -26.42
CA LEU A 229 -15.02 -9.51 -26.31
C LEU A 229 -16.41 -10.12 -26.63
N PRO A 230 -16.60 -10.98 -27.65
CA PRO A 230 -17.92 -11.51 -27.99
C PRO A 230 -18.51 -12.46 -26.93
N SER A 231 -17.70 -13.00 -26.03
CA SER A 231 -18.15 -13.90 -24.96
C SER A 231 -18.37 -13.21 -23.61
N LEU A 232 -18.01 -11.93 -23.48
CA LEU A 232 -18.15 -11.20 -22.22
C LEU A 232 -19.53 -10.55 -22.11
N SER A 233 -20.09 -10.58 -20.92
CA SER A 233 -21.32 -9.87 -20.56
C SER A 233 -21.02 -8.64 -19.70
N TRP A 234 -22.00 -7.75 -19.56
CA TRP A 234 -21.93 -6.66 -18.59
C TRP A 234 -21.73 -7.17 -17.14
N ALA A 235 -22.26 -8.35 -16.81
CA ALA A 235 -22.09 -8.95 -15.49
C ALA A 235 -20.64 -9.37 -15.23
N ASP A 236 -19.92 -9.86 -16.24
CA ASP A 236 -18.50 -10.21 -16.11
C ASP A 236 -17.65 -8.95 -15.85
N VAL A 237 -17.92 -7.87 -16.58
CA VAL A 237 -17.25 -6.58 -16.36
C VAL A 237 -17.54 -6.04 -14.97
N LEU A 238 -18.80 -6.10 -14.52
CA LEU A 238 -19.18 -5.64 -13.18
C LEU A 238 -18.53 -6.47 -12.07
N ALA A 239 -18.42 -7.78 -12.24
CA ALA A 239 -17.74 -8.68 -11.32
C ALA A 239 -16.24 -8.36 -11.23
N ALA A 240 -15.59 -8.08 -12.37
CA ALA A 240 -14.19 -7.67 -12.39
C ALA A 240 -13.96 -6.31 -11.73
N ILE A 241 -14.85 -5.33 -11.94
CA ILE A 241 -14.81 -4.05 -11.20
C ILE A 241 -14.96 -4.29 -9.69
N GLY A 242 -15.90 -5.15 -9.29
CA GLY A 242 -16.07 -5.54 -7.89
C GLY A 242 -14.78 -6.13 -7.29
N HIS A 243 -14.11 -7.02 -8.02
CA HIS A 243 -12.82 -7.58 -7.60
C HIS A 243 -11.74 -6.50 -7.39
N GLU A 244 -11.62 -5.53 -8.30
CA GLU A 244 -10.70 -4.39 -8.16
C GLU A 244 -11.03 -3.50 -6.95
N GLU A 245 -12.26 -3.54 -6.45
CA GLU A 245 -12.72 -2.83 -5.25
C GLU A 245 -12.69 -3.70 -3.98
N GLY A 246 -12.35 -4.98 -4.13
CA GLY A 246 -12.16 -5.94 -3.04
C GLY A 246 -13.28 -6.93 -2.80
N SER A 247 -14.28 -7.02 -3.67
CA SER A 247 -15.28 -8.10 -3.60
C SER A 247 -14.58 -9.46 -3.55
N GLY A 248 -14.88 -10.27 -2.52
CA GLY A 248 -14.27 -11.59 -2.30
C GLY A 248 -13.04 -11.58 -1.38
N MET A 249 -12.49 -10.43 -1.01
CA MET A 249 -11.46 -10.35 0.01
C MET A 249 -12.03 -10.57 1.42
N PRO A 250 -11.25 -11.11 2.38
CA PRO A 250 -11.70 -11.30 3.77
C PRO A 250 -12.19 -10.02 4.47
N ARG A 251 -11.66 -8.86 4.08
CA ARG A 251 -12.10 -7.54 4.60
C ARG A 251 -13.22 -6.91 3.77
N GLY A 252 -13.60 -7.53 2.65
CA GLY A 252 -14.49 -6.96 1.64
C GLY A 252 -13.84 -5.78 0.95
N ARG A 253 -14.37 -4.58 1.17
CA ARG A 253 -14.03 -3.37 0.41
C ARG A 253 -12.64 -2.80 0.72
N MET A 254 -11.94 -2.36 -0.33
CA MET A 254 -10.72 -1.54 -0.23
C MET A 254 -11.05 -0.10 0.17
N ASP A 255 -10.24 0.47 1.08
CA ASP A 255 -10.29 1.90 1.38
C ASP A 255 -9.91 2.72 0.14
N THR A 256 -10.69 3.77 -0.16
CA THR A 256 -10.31 4.75 -1.17
C THR A 256 -9.15 5.62 -0.70
N ALA A 257 -8.45 6.29 -1.63
CA ALA A 257 -7.40 7.26 -1.31
C ALA A 257 -7.87 8.30 -0.29
N ASP A 258 -9.06 8.88 -0.50
CA ASP A 258 -9.63 9.90 0.39
C ASP A 258 -10.01 9.33 1.77
N GLU A 259 -10.48 8.08 1.84
CA GLU A 259 -10.75 7.40 3.11
C GLU A 259 -9.48 7.08 3.89
N ARG A 260 -8.37 6.81 3.19
CA ARG A 260 -7.06 6.57 3.82
C ARG A 260 -6.52 7.82 4.52
N LEU A 261 -6.88 9.01 4.03
CA LEU A 261 -6.49 10.32 4.57
C LEU A 261 -7.37 10.80 5.74
N ARG A 262 -8.49 10.12 6.04
CA ARG A 262 -9.38 10.55 7.13
C ARG A 262 -8.69 10.36 8.50
N PRO A 263 -8.55 11.42 9.30
CA PRO A 263 -7.78 11.36 10.55
C PRO A 263 -8.41 10.49 11.64
N ASN A 264 -9.74 10.29 11.61
CA ASN A 264 -10.51 9.65 12.68
C ASN A 264 -10.75 8.14 12.47
N LYS A 265 -9.98 7.46 11.61
CA LYS A 265 -10.22 6.03 11.37
C LYS A 265 -9.68 5.16 12.53
N PRO A 266 -10.50 4.29 13.15
CA PRO A 266 -10.06 3.38 14.21
C PRO A 266 -8.84 2.54 13.77
N GLY A 267 -7.80 2.46 14.60
CA GLY A 267 -6.56 1.74 14.30
C GLY A 267 -5.55 2.48 13.40
N LYS A 268 -5.82 3.75 13.03
CA LYS A 268 -4.88 4.67 12.38
C LYS A 268 -4.60 5.82 13.34
N GLY A 269 -3.34 6.07 13.67
CA GLY A 269 -2.94 7.01 14.72
C GLY A 269 -1.52 7.54 14.50
N GLY A 270 -1.00 8.29 15.48
CA GLY A 270 0.40 8.71 15.45
C GLY A 270 1.33 7.51 15.54
N ILE A 271 2.36 7.54 14.71
CA ILE A 271 3.47 6.58 14.72
C ILE A 271 4.76 7.34 14.99
N PHE A 272 5.73 6.67 15.59
CA PHE A 272 7.07 7.21 15.77
C PHE A 272 8.12 6.13 15.59
N VAL A 273 9.31 6.58 15.20
CA VAL A 273 10.54 5.77 15.17
C VAL A 273 11.67 6.54 15.84
N ILE A 274 12.58 5.81 16.46
CA ILE A 274 13.89 6.30 16.88
C ILE A 274 14.92 5.67 15.96
N ASP A 275 15.61 6.49 15.17
CA ASP A 275 16.65 5.99 14.26
C ASP A 275 17.86 5.43 15.03
N MET A 276 18.86 4.93 14.29
CA MET A 276 20.08 4.38 14.88
C MET A 276 20.96 5.43 15.57
N PHE A 277 20.71 6.72 15.34
CA PHE A 277 21.44 7.85 15.93
C PHE A 277 20.72 8.45 17.15
N GLY A 278 19.51 7.99 17.45
CA GLY A 278 18.70 8.46 18.56
C GLY A 278 17.72 9.59 18.20
N THR A 279 17.66 10.01 16.94
CA THR A 279 16.70 11.02 16.47
C THR A 279 15.29 10.43 16.45
N MET A 280 14.34 11.17 17.01
CA MET A 280 12.93 10.80 16.97
C MET A 280 12.26 11.38 15.72
N HIS A 281 11.59 10.53 14.96
CA HIS A 281 10.70 10.94 13.88
C HIS A 281 9.28 10.50 14.19
N ALA A 282 8.28 11.32 13.92
CA ALA A 282 6.88 10.99 14.12
C ALA A 282 5.99 11.50 12.97
N ALA A 283 4.89 10.81 12.74
CA ALA A 283 3.92 11.19 11.72
C ALA A 283 2.54 10.56 11.96
N HIS A 284 1.54 11.05 11.24
CA HIS A 284 0.23 10.41 11.16
C HIS A 284 0.29 9.27 10.14
N LYS A 285 -0.06 8.05 10.59
CA LYS A 285 -0.03 6.88 9.72
C LYS A 285 -1.10 6.97 8.62
N VAL A 286 -0.67 6.84 7.37
CA VAL A 286 -1.57 6.74 6.21
C VAL A 286 -1.40 5.36 5.58
N SER A 287 -2.40 4.50 5.71
CA SER A 287 -2.34 3.16 5.11
C SER A 287 -2.21 3.25 3.59
N GLY A 288 -1.33 2.45 2.99
CA GLY A 288 -0.99 2.51 1.58
C GLY A 288 -0.04 3.65 1.19
N ALA A 289 0.43 4.47 2.13
CA ALA A 289 1.34 5.58 1.82
C ALA A 289 2.42 5.81 2.87
N LEU A 290 2.08 6.00 4.15
CA LEU A 290 3.03 6.41 5.19
C LEU A 290 2.97 5.52 6.45
N HIS A 291 4.10 4.86 6.77
CA HIS A 291 4.29 3.92 7.90
C HIS A 291 5.63 4.16 8.62
N HIS A 292 5.96 3.32 9.61
CA HIS A 292 7.24 3.40 10.33
C HIS A 292 8.45 3.30 9.39
N SER A 293 8.39 2.44 8.38
CA SER A 293 9.45 2.31 7.37
C SER A 293 9.63 3.56 6.50
N SER A 294 8.58 4.39 6.34
CA SER A 294 8.69 5.71 5.72
C SER A 294 9.64 6.64 6.46
N LEU A 295 9.59 6.59 7.79
CA LEU A 295 10.34 7.46 8.71
C LEU A 295 11.80 7.00 8.91
N THR A 296 12.19 5.90 8.26
CA THR A 296 13.55 5.34 8.30
C THR A 296 14.12 5.17 6.89
N SER A 297 13.37 5.54 5.85
CA SER A 297 13.71 5.27 4.44
C SER A 297 14.07 3.79 4.23
N GLY A 298 13.35 2.88 4.89
CA GLY A 298 13.59 1.44 4.85
C GLY A 298 14.77 0.93 5.71
N HIS A 299 15.51 1.80 6.41
CA HIS A 299 16.65 1.40 7.22
C HIS A 299 16.25 0.84 8.59
N CYS A 300 17.22 0.24 9.29
CA CYS A 300 17.06 -0.17 10.67
C CYS A 300 16.75 1.03 11.58
N CYS A 301 15.90 0.81 12.58
CA CYS A 301 15.66 1.76 13.66
C CYS A 301 15.93 1.10 15.00
N ARG A 302 16.29 1.91 16.01
CA ARG A 302 16.46 1.46 17.39
C ARG A 302 15.12 1.15 18.05
N PHE A 303 14.08 1.90 17.71
CA PHE A 303 12.75 1.71 18.27
C PHE A 303 11.66 2.18 17.31
N ALA A 304 10.49 1.56 17.37
CA ALA A 304 9.30 2.03 16.66
C ALA A 304 8.05 1.72 17.48
N GLY A 305 7.07 2.63 17.46
CA GLY A 305 5.85 2.46 18.24
C GLY A 305 4.71 3.36 17.78
N SER A 306 3.62 3.32 18.53
CA SER A 306 2.50 4.25 18.34
C SER A 306 2.52 5.34 19.41
N ILE A 307 2.10 6.55 19.06
CA ILE A 307 2.02 7.67 20.00
C ILE A 307 0.77 8.51 19.73
N THR A 308 0.15 9.00 20.81
CA THR A 308 -0.89 10.03 20.77
C THR A 308 -0.36 11.25 21.48
N VAL A 309 -0.39 12.40 20.82
CA VAL A 309 0.12 13.67 21.32
C VAL A 309 -0.91 14.76 21.06
N GLU A 310 -1.17 15.60 22.06
CA GLU A 310 -2.08 16.75 21.96
C GLU A 310 -1.31 18.02 22.36
N ALA A 311 -1.18 18.97 21.44
CA ALA A 311 -0.47 20.23 21.69
C ALA A 311 0.92 20.02 22.36
N GLY A 312 1.66 19.03 21.86
CA GLY A 312 2.98 18.62 22.33
C GLY A 312 2.97 17.74 23.59
N ARG A 313 1.83 17.53 24.26
CA ARG A 313 1.73 16.66 25.44
C ARG A 313 1.44 15.22 25.03
N VAL A 314 2.27 14.28 25.49
CA VAL A 314 2.05 12.85 25.23
C VAL A 314 0.86 12.37 26.05
N ARG A 315 -0.14 11.78 25.36
CA ARG A 315 -1.33 11.19 25.97
C ARG A 315 -1.28 9.69 26.03
N LYS A 316 -0.66 9.07 25.02
CA LYS A 316 -0.49 7.61 24.94
C LYS A 316 0.79 7.29 24.21
N VAL A 317 1.50 6.27 24.68
CA VAL A 317 2.60 5.66 23.92
C VAL A 317 2.53 4.15 24.07
N SER A 318 2.83 3.42 23.00
CA SER A 318 2.91 1.97 23.04
C SER A 318 4.08 1.45 22.19
N PRO A 319 4.66 0.30 22.55
CA PRO A 319 5.73 -0.34 21.79
C PRO A 319 5.23 -1.04 20.51
N HIS A 320 3.95 -0.92 20.16
CA HIS A 320 3.37 -1.65 19.02
C HIS A 320 3.63 -0.92 17.69
N SER A 321 4.41 -1.55 16.82
CA SER A 321 4.72 -1.05 15.47
C SER A 321 4.71 -2.15 14.40
N GLY A 322 4.08 -3.30 14.69
CA GLY A 322 3.96 -4.41 13.77
C GLY A 322 5.24 -5.25 13.72
N HIS A 323 6.13 -4.98 12.77
CA HIS A 323 7.33 -5.78 12.52
C HIS A 323 8.53 -5.41 13.38
N TYR A 324 8.54 -4.21 13.99
CA TYR A 324 9.52 -3.84 15.00
C TYR A 324 8.95 -4.23 16.37
N VAL A 325 9.47 -5.29 16.97
CA VAL A 325 9.00 -5.78 18.26
C VAL A 325 10.13 -5.63 19.27
N PRO A 326 10.22 -4.47 19.95
CA PRO A 326 11.21 -4.27 21.00
C PRO A 326 10.89 -5.18 22.20
N THR A 327 11.91 -5.47 22.99
CA THR A 327 11.74 -6.10 24.31
C THR A 327 11.17 -5.11 25.32
N GLN A 328 10.59 -5.64 26.41
CA GLN A 328 10.04 -4.81 27.48
C GLN A 328 11.12 -3.95 28.14
N ALA A 329 12.32 -4.49 28.30
CA ALA A 329 13.47 -3.76 28.86
C ALA A 329 13.92 -2.60 27.96
N GLU A 330 13.97 -2.80 26.63
CA GLU A 330 14.31 -1.73 25.68
C GLU A 330 13.25 -0.61 25.71
N TYR A 331 11.98 -0.98 25.82
CA TYR A 331 10.91 0.00 25.93
C TYR A 331 10.98 0.80 27.24
N GLU A 332 11.20 0.16 28.37
CA GLU A 332 11.38 0.83 29.66
C GLU A 332 12.60 1.74 29.67
N ALA A 333 13.71 1.31 29.05
CA ALA A 333 14.90 2.12 28.88
C ALA A 333 14.63 3.38 28.04
N LEU A 334 13.87 3.25 26.93
CA LEU A 334 13.46 4.40 26.12
C LEU A 334 12.66 5.41 26.94
N LEU A 335 11.64 4.95 27.69
CA LEU A 335 10.82 5.83 28.53
C LEU A 335 11.64 6.51 29.62
N LYS A 336 12.64 5.83 30.18
CA LYS A 336 13.57 6.41 31.15
C LYS A 336 14.42 7.52 30.51
N CYS A 337 15.00 7.28 29.33
CA CYS A 337 15.78 8.28 28.60
C CYS A 337 14.94 9.52 28.30
N TRP A 338 13.71 9.35 27.79
CA TRP A 338 12.82 10.48 27.52
C TRP A 338 12.51 11.32 28.76
N ARG A 339 12.28 10.69 29.93
CA ARG A 339 12.09 11.44 31.19
C ARG A 339 13.35 12.21 31.59
N GLN A 340 14.54 11.62 31.40
CA GLN A 340 15.82 12.30 31.67
C GLN A 340 16.07 13.47 30.70
N ASP A 341 15.57 13.35 29.47
CA ASP A 341 15.59 14.41 28.47
C ASP A 341 14.51 15.48 28.69
N GLY A 342 13.68 15.32 29.73
CA GLY A 342 12.71 16.30 30.18
C GLY A 342 11.31 16.11 29.62
N LEU A 343 11.02 15.02 28.89
CA LEU A 343 9.67 14.75 28.36
C LEU A 343 8.68 14.47 29.50
N ASP A 344 7.57 15.21 29.51
CA ASP A 344 6.50 15.00 30.48
C ASP A 344 5.62 13.82 30.05
N LEU A 345 5.72 12.72 30.81
CA LEU A 345 4.91 11.50 30.64
C LEU A 345 3.97 11.26 31.83
N SER A 346 3.79 12.24 32.73
CA SER A 346 3.05 12.07 33.99
C SER A 346 1.57 11.71 33.78
N CYS A 347 0.96 12.23 32.71
CA CYS A 347 -0.44 11.97 32.33
C CYS A 347 -0.59 11.03 31.13
N ALA A 348 0.48 10.35 30.70
CA ALA A 348 0.46 9.49 29.53
C ALA A 348 0.01 8.05 29.89
N GLU A 349 -0.91 7.49 29.10
CA GLU A 349 -1.18 6.05 29.12
C GLU A 349 0.01 5.30 28.49
N ILE A 350 0.73 4.54 29.32
CA ILE A 350 1.89 3.75 28.89
C ILE A 350 1.42 2.32 28.58
N GLY A 351 1.42 1.96 27.29
CA GLY A 351 1.13 0.61 26.85
C GLY A 351 2.19 -0.41 27.33
N GLN A 352 1.88 -1.70 27.27
CA GLN A 352 2.83 -2.77 27.59
C GLN A 352 2.95 -3.71 26.39
N LEU A 353 4.06 -4.44 26.28
CA LEU A 353 4.10 -5.58 25.36
C LEU A 353 3.12 -6.64 25.87
N VAL A 354 2.10 -6.93 25.07
CA VAL A 354 1.24 -8.09 25.34
C VAL A 354 2.11 -9.33 25.20
N LYS A 355 2.23 -10.14 26.27
CA LYS A 355 2.89 -11.45 26.22
C LYS A 355 2.37 -12.21 25.01
N GLU A 356 3.29 -12.75 24.20
CA GLU A 356 2.96 -13.58 23.05
C GLU A 356 1.86 -14.59 23.41
N LYS A 357 0.79 -14.64 22.61
CA LYS A 357 -0.02 -15.86 22.55
C LYS A 357 0.96 -16.97 22.16
N ARG A 358 1.18 -17.93 23.06
CA ARG A 358 1.91 -19.16 22.73
C ARG A 358 1.35 -19.69 21.40
N PRO A 359 2.21 -20.04 20.42
CA PRO A 359 1.73 -20.70 19.22
C PRO A 359 0.98 -21.97 19.64
N ALA A 360 -0.24 -22.11 19.13
CA ALA A 360 -1.07 -23.30 19.28
C ALA A 360 -0.56 -24.43 18.38
#